data_AF-A0A2M9D5H4-F1
#
_entry.id   AF-A0A2M9D5H4-F1
#
_cell.length_a   1.000
_cell.length_b   1.000
_cell.length_c   1.000
_cell.angle_alpha   90.00
_cell.angle_beta   90.00
_cell.angle_gamma   90.00
#
_symmetry.space_group_name_H-M   'P 1'
#
loop_
_entity.id
_entity.type
_entity.pdbx_description
1 polymer ?
#
loop_
_entity_poly.entity_id
_entity_poly.type
_entity_poly.pdbx_seq_one_letter_code
_entity_poly.pdbx_strand_id
1 'polypeptide(L)'
;MAESWRRTPTESPVTFEIDTSASIPPFEQIKAQAIAQITSGELLAGTKLATVRQLASDLGIAPNTVARAYRELEADGFLHSRGRNGTVVKAQPGDAAALLQLEAKAYASRAAELGISDDEALRFITIALKK
;
A
#
# COMPACT_ATOMS: atom_id res chain seq x y z
N MET A 1 -9.02 35.27 -4.99
CA MET A 1 -10.27 34.51 -4.73
C MET A 1 -10.19 33.27 -5.59
N ALA A 2 -9.78 32.15 -4.99
CA ALA A 2 -9.59 30.88 -5.68
C ALA A 2 -10.50 29.86 -5.00
N GLU A 3 -11.59 29.51 -5.68
CA GLU A 3 -12.61 28.59 -5.21
C GLU A 3 -12.28 27.16 -5.61
N SER A 4 -12.68 26.23 -4.75
CA SER A 4 -12.89 24.81 -5.04
C SER A 4 -11.64 23.95 -5.28
N TRP A 5 -10.91 23.67 -4.20
CA TRP A 5 -10.27 22.36 -4.08
C TRP A 5 -11.39 21.31 -3.99
N ARG A 6 -11.80 20.77 -5.14
CA ARG A 6 -12.60 19.55 -5.17
C ARG A 6 -11.77 18.48 -4.49
N ARG A 7 -12.28 17.92 -3.39
CA ARG A 7 -11.78 16.65 -2.85
C ARG A 7 -11.91 15.60 -3.96
N THR A 8 -10.81 15.24 -4.60
CA THR A 8 -10.68 14.08 -5.49
C THR A 8 -10.47 12.81 -4.67
N PRO A 9 -10.85 11.63 -5.21
CA PRO A 9 -11.19 10.44 -4.45
C PRO A 9 -10.00 9.79 -3.75
N THR A 10 -10.30 9.06 -2.69
CA THR A 10 -9.45 8.04 -2.07
C THR A 10 -9.04 6.97 -3.09
N GLU A 11 -7.97 7.21 -3.84
CA GLU A 11 -7.20 6.17 -4.53
C GLU A 11 -5.72 6.44 -4.22
N SER A 12 -5.13 5.64 -3.35
CA SER A 12 -3.73 5.28 -3.55
C SER A 12 -3.78 4.02 -4.41
N PRO A 13 -3.72 4.13 -5.75
CA PRO A 13 -3.63 2.94 -6.57
C PRO A 13 -2.23 2.38 -6.33
N VAL A 14 -2.17 1.20 -5.73
CA VAL A 14 -0.96 0.40 -5.72
C VAL A 14 -0.46 0.32 -7.15
N THR A 15 0.62 1.05 -7.45
CA THR A 15 1.12 1.18 -8.81
C THR A 15 2.23 0.17 -8.99
N PHE A 16 2.04 -0.73 -9.94
CA PHE A 16 3.05 -1.69 -10.38
C PHE A 16 3.49 -1.30 -11.79
N GLU A 17 4.76 -1.52 -12.10
CA GLU A 17 5.29 -1.33 -13.45
C GLU A 17 6.02 -2.61 -13.89
N ILE A 18 5.98 -2.92 -15.19
CA ILE A 18 6.68 -4.09 -15.74
C ILE A 18 7.66 -3.62 -16.79
N ASP A 19 8.93 -3.96 -16.60
CA ASP A 19 9.94 -3.86 -17.64
C ASP A 19 10.04 -5.20 -18.37
N THR A 20 9.45 -5.28 -19.57
CA THR A 20 9.51 -6.50 -20.39
C THR A 20 10.86 -6.72 -21.06
N SER A 21 11.76 -5.73 -21.03
CA SER A 21 13.12 -5.84 -21.56
C SER A 21 14.12 -6.39 -20.52
N ALA A 22 13.76 -6.34 -19.24
CA ALA A 22 14.56 -6.89 -18.16
C ALA A 22 14.65 -8.42 -18.23
N SER A 23 15.76 -8.98 -17.75
CA SER A 23 15.95 -10.43 -17.62
C SER A 23 15.12 -11.05 -16.49
N ILE A 24 14.47 -10.22 -15.68
CA ILE A 24 13.66 -10.64 -14.52
C ILE A 24 12.24 -10.93 -15.00
N PRO A 25 11.68 -12.13 -14.76
CA PRO A 25 10.31 -12.43 -15.14
C PRO A 25 9.29 -11.46 -14.53
N PRO A 26 8.21 -11.07 -15.24
CA PRO A 26 7.26 -10.07 -14.74
C PRO A 26 6.61 -10.40 -13.39
N PHE A 27 6.40 -11.68 -13.07
CA PHE A 27 5.86 -12.06 -11.75
C PHE A 27 6.83 -11.74 -10.60
N GLU A 28 8.14 -11.86 -10.83
CA GLU A 28 9.16 -11.51 -9.83
C GLU A 28 9.25 -9.99 -9.66
N GLN A 29 9.08 -9.23 -10.74
CA GLN A 29 9.03 -7.76 -10.68
C GLN A 29 7.86 -7.28 -9.82
N ILE A 30 6.64 -7.84 -10.03
CA ILE A 30 5.46 -7.54 -9.20
C ILE A 30 5.74 -7.86 -7.73
N LYS A 31 6.30 -9.04 -7.48
CA LYS A 31 6.61 -9.50 -6.12
C LYS A 31 7.60 -8.57 -5.43
N ALA A 32 8.69 -8.21 -6.10
CA ALA A 32 9.70 -7.32 -5.56
C ALA A 32 9.14 -5.93 -5.24
N GLN A 33 8.35 -5.36 -6.16
CA GLN A 33 7.71 -4.06 -5.94
C GLN A 33 6.69 -4.10 -4.80
N ALA A 34 5.85 -5.15 -4.72
CA ALA A 34 4.89 -5.31 -3.63
C ALA A 34 5.60 -5.39 -2.28
N ILE A 35 6.67 -6.18 -2.18
CA ILE A 35 7.46 -6.29 -0.94
C ILE A 35 8.06 -4.93 -0.59
N ALA A 36 8.71 -4.25 -1.54
CA ALA A 36 9.32 -2.94 -1.30
C ALA A 36 8.30 -1.90 -0.81
N GLN A 37 7.13 -1.83 -1.45
CA GLN A 37 6.05 -0.94 -1.05
C GLN A 37 5.46 -1.31 0.31
N ILE A 38 5.36 -2.60 0.65
CA ILE A 38 4.90 -3.04 1.99
C ILE A 38 5.92 -2.65 3.06
N THR A 39 7.20 -2.90 2.82
CA THR A 39 8.27 -2.64 3.80
C THR A 39 8.60 -1.16 3.98
N SER A 40 8.40 -0.34 2.94
CA SER A 40 8.46 1.12 3.05
C SER A 40 7.17 1.71 3.62
N GLY A 41 6.10 0.90 3.64
CA GLY A 41 4.79 1.26 4.12
C GLY A 41 4.00 2.19 3.19
N GLU A 42 4.39 2.26 1.92
CA GLU A 42 3.54 2.80 0.86
C GLU A 42 2.30 1.92 0.64
N LEU A 43 2.47 0.61 0.77
CA LEU A 43 1.41 -0.39 0.65
C LEU A 43 1.04 -0.94 2.04
N LEU A 44 0.04 -0.32 2.67
CA LEU A 44 -0.33 -0.59 4.05
C LEU A 44 -0.99 -1.96 4.26
N ALA A 45 -0.78 -2.53 5.45
CA ALA A 45 -1.55 -3.68 5.92
C ALA A 45 -3.06 -3.39 5.87
N GLY A 46 -3.85 -4.38 5.41
CA GLY A 46 -5.28 -4.23 5.19
C GLY A 46 -5.66 -3.57 3.86
N THR A 47 -4.71 -3.02 3.10
CA THR A 47 -4.97 -2.49 1.76
C THR A 47 -5.45 -3.61 0.85
N LYS A 48 -6.53 -3.35 0.11
CA LYS A 48 -7.06 -4.27 -0.89
C LYS A 48 -6.33 -4.06 -2.21
N LEU A 49 -5.81 -5.15 -2.77
CA LEU A 49 -5.17 -5.11 -4.08
C LEU A 49 -6.19 -5.20 -5.21
N ALA A 50 -5.79 -4.70 -6.37
CA ALA A 50 -6.49 -4.94 -7.63
C ALA A 50 -6.67 -6.45 -7.87
N THR A 51 -7.77 -6.81 -8.52
CA THR A 51 -7.98 -8.22 -8.89
C THR A 51 -6.92 -8.67 -9.90
N VAL A 52 -6.66 -9.98 -9.98
CA VAL A 52 -5.75 -10.56 -10.97
C VAL A 52 -6.06 -10.08 -12.39
N ARG A 53 -7.35 -10.05 -12.76
CA ARG A 53 -7.77 -9.62 -14.11
C ARG A 53 -7.58 -8.13 -14.34
N GLN A 54 -7.88 -7.32 -13.32
CA GLN A 54 -7.71 -5.88 -13.39
C GLN A 54 -6.23 -5.53 -13.57
N LEU A 55 -5.38 -6.02 -12.66
CA LEU A 55 -3.95 -5.73 -12.71
C LEU A 55 -3.28 -6.27 -13.98
N ALA A 56 -3.70 -7.45 -14.46
CA ALA A 56 -3.21 -7.98 -15.72
C ALA A 56 -3.57 -7.09 -16.92
N SER A 57 -4.77 -6.52 -16.92
CA SER A 57 -5.21 -5.56 -17.93
C SER A 57 -4.42 -4.27 -17.85
N ASP A 58 -4.22 -3.73 -16.64
CA ASP A 58 -3.51 -2.47 -16.41
C ASP A 58 -2.03 -2.57 -16.82
N LEU A 59 -1.41 -3.73 -16.58
CA LEU A 59 0.00 -3.99 -16.91
C LEU A 59 0.21 -4.56 -18.32
N GLY A 60 -0.85 -4.95 -19.03
CA GLY A 60 -0.74 -5.59 -20.33
C GLY A 60 -0.05 -6.97 -20.33
N ILE A 61 -0.18 -7.75 -19.24
CA ILE A 61 0.46 -9.06 -19.08
C ILE A 61 -0.54 -10.20 -18.92
N ALA A 62 -0.07 -11.45 -19.03
CA ALA A 62 -0.93 -12.62 -18.85
C ALA A 62 -1.50 -12.70 -17.41
N PRO A 63 -2.81 -12.96 -17.23
CA PRO A 63 -3.42 -13.09 -15.89
C PRO A 63 -2.76 -14.15 -15.00
N ASN A 64 -2.25 -15.22 -15.59
CA ASN A 64 -1.53 -16.28 -14.85
C ASN A 64 -0.24 -15.77 -14.21
N THR A 65 0.39 -14.76 -14.79
CA THR A 65 1.60 -14.12 -14.26
C THR A 65 1.29 -13.34 -12.99
N VAL A 66 0.22 -12.55 -12.99
CA VAL A 66 -0.27 -11.85 -11.79
C VAL A 66 -0.74 -12.86 -10.73
N ALA A 67 -1.50 -13.88 -11.13
CA ALA A 67 -1.96 -14.93 -10.22
C ALA A 67 -0.79 -15.71 -9.59
N ARG A 68 0.33 -15.86 -10.29
CA ARG A 68 1.55 -16.43 -9.72
C ARG A 68 2.17 -15.49 -8.69
N ALA A 69 2.36 -14.21 -9.02
CA ALA A 69 2.90 -13.22 -8.10
C ALA A 69 2.11 -13.15 -6.78
N TYR A 70 0.77 -13.07 -6.87
CA TYR A 70 -0.09 -13.02 -5.68
C TYR A 70 -0.03 -14.30 -4.85
N ARG A 71 0.02 -15.48 -5.48
CA ARG A 71 0.18 -16.76 -4.75
C ARG A 71 1.51 -16.84 -4.02
N GLU A 72 2.60 -16.41 -4.64
CA GLU A 72 3.91 -16.40 -3.99
C GLU A 72 3.96 -15.39 -2.84
N LEU A 73 3.42 -14.19 -3.02
CA LEU A 73 3.30 -13.19 -1.94
C LEU A 73 2.42 -13.67 -0.78
N GLU A 74 1.36 -14.43 -1.06
CA GLU A 74 0.52 -15.05 -0.03
C GLU A 74 1.27 -16.19 0.70
N ALA A 75 2.02 -17.02 -0.04
CA ALA A 75 2.87 -18.06 0.54
C ALA A 75 3.98 -17.49 1.43
N ASP A 76 4.57 -16.36 1.03
CA ASP A 76 5.58 -15.63 1.80
C ASP A 76 4.97 -14.77 2.93
N GLY A 77 3.64 -14.79 3.09
CA GLY A 77 2.93 -14.15 4.18
C GLY A 77 2.73 -12.64 4.03
N PHE A 78 3.01 -12.04 2.87
CA PHE A 78 2.77 -10.62 2.60
C PHE A 78 1.31 -10.31 2.29
N LEU A 79 0.58 -11.28 1.73
CA LEU A 79 -0.83 -11.15 1.38
C LEU A 79 -1.67 -12.21 2.07
N HIS A 80 -2.98 -11.98 2.10
CA HIS A 80 -3.97 -13.02 2.38
C HIS A 80 -5.21 -12.83 1.51
N SER A 81 -5.76 -13.94 1.02
CA SER A 81 -7.02 -13.95 0.28
C SER A 81 -8.23 -13.98 1.22
N ARG A 82 -9.24 -13.15 0.94
CA ARG A 82 -10.53 -13.14 1.65
C ARG A 82 -11.67 -13.65 0.78
N GLY A 83 -11.38 -14.56 -0.15
CA GLY A 83 -12.37 -15.15 -1.07
C GLY A 83 -13.03 -14.08 -1.93
N ARG A 84 -14.36 -13.91 -1.82
CA ARG A 84 -15.14 -12.89 -2.55
C ARG A 84 -14.72 -11.46 -2.25
N ASN A 85 -14.05 -11.23 -1.11
CA ASN A 85 -13.64 -9.89 -0.70
C ASN A 85 -12.30 -9.44 -1.34
N GLY A 86 -11.63 -10.33 -2.08
CA GLY A 86 -10.38 -10.05 -2.79
C GLY A 86 -9.12 -10.35 -1.98
N THR A 87 -7.98 -9.94 -2.52
CA THR A 87 -6.65 -10.10 -1.93
C THR A 87 -6.27 -8.84 -1.17
N VAL A 88 -5.74 -8.99 0.04
CA VAL A 88 -5.38 -7.87 0.91
C VAL A 88 -3.98 -8.06 1.50
N VAL A 89 -3.33 -6.95 1.82
CA VAL A 89 -2.01 -6.93 2.45
C VAL A 89 -2.11 -7.42 3.89
N LYS A 90 -1.23 -8.34 4.28
CA LYS A 90 -1.15 -8.88 5.64
C LYS A 90 -0.21 -8.02 6.49
N ALA A 91 -0.56 -7.83 7.75
CA ALA A 91 0.36 -7.25 8.72
C ALA A 91 1.52 -8.22 8.97
N GLN A 92 2.75 -7.76 8.78
CA GLN A 92 3.94 -8.59 9.03
C GLN A 92 4.33 -8.54 10.51
N PRO A 93 4.54 -9.70 11.18
CA PRO A 93 5.03 -9.74 12.55
C PRO A 93 6.45 -9.15 12.63
N GLY A 94 6.68 -8.21 13.53
CA GLY A 94 8.00 -7.63 13.76
C GLY A 94 8.36 -6.43 12.87
N ASP A 95 7.45 -5.98 12.02
CA ASP A 95 7.65 -4.75 11.25
C ASP A 95 7.30 -3.53 12.12
N ALA A 96 8.30 -3.06 12.86
CA ALA A 96 8.19 -1.86 13.67
C ALA A 96 7.75 -0.64 12.85
N ALA A 97 8.07 -0.57 11.56
CA ALA A 97 7.62 0.49 10.68
C ALA A 97 6.12 0.38 10.40
N ALA A 98 5.61 -0.82 10.12
CA ALA A 98 4.17 -1.05 9.95
C ALA A 98 3.37 -0.72 11.22
N LEU A 99 3.89 -1.07 12.41
CA LEU A 99 3.27 -0.71 13.69
C LEU A 99 3.27 0.81 13.89
N LEU A 100 4.40 1.49 13.68
CA LEU A 100 4.48 2.94 13.80
C LEU A 100 3.60 3.67 12.79
N GLN A 101 3.42 3.12 11.59
CA GLN A 101 2.51 3.69 10.60
C GLN A 101 1.03 3.52 10.98
N LEU A 102 0.65 2.38 11.56
CA LEU A 102 -0.71 2.21 12.07
C LEU A 102 -1.01 3.25 13.16
N GLU A 103 -0.07 3.45 14.08
CA GLU A 103 -0.15 4.49 15.11
C GLU A 103 -0.16 5.90 14.49
N ALA A 104 0.64 6.16 13.47
CA ALA A 104 0.63 7.45 12.76
C ALA A 104 -0.73 7.72 12.09
N LYS A 105 -1.37 6.71 11.52
CA LYS A 105 -2.71 6.82 10.93
C LYS A 105 -3.79 7.06 11.99
N ALA A 106 -3.69 6.39 13.14
CA ALA A 106 -4.57 6.61 14.28
C ALA A 106 -4.40 8.05 14.81
N TYR A 107 -3.16 8.51 14.94
CA TYR A 107 -2.81 9.87 15.33
C TYR A 107 -3.41 10.91 14.36
N ALA A 108 -3.22 10.73 13.04
CA ALA A 108 -3.77 11.63 12.03
C ALA A 108 -5.30 11.70 12.08
N SER A 109 -5.96 10.56 12.23
CA SER A 109 -7.42 10.50 12.40
C SER A 109 -7.87 11.29 13.63
N ARG A 110 -7.15 11.13 14.75
CA ARG A 110 -7.47 11.82 15.99
C ARG A 110 -7.21 13.33 15.91
N ALA A 111 -6.14 13.76 15.26
CA ALA A 111 -5.85 15.17 15.03
C ALA A 111 -6.97 15.82 14.21
N ALA A 112 -7.42 15.15 13.15
CA ALA A 112 -8.54 15.62 12.33
C ALA A 112 -9.86 15.73 13.12
N GLU A 113 -10.19 14.74 13.97
CA GLU A 113 -11.35 14.79 14.87
C GLU A 113 -11.31 15.97 15.85
N LEU A 114 -10.11 16.37 16.28
CA LEU A 114 -9.87 17.48 17.18
C LEU A 114 -9.77 18.84 16.46
N GLY A 115 -9.89 18.86 15.13
CA GLY A 115 -9.78 20.09 14.32
C GLY A 115 -8.34 20.62 14.20
N ILE A 116 -7.34 19.79 14.47
CA ILE A 116 -5.93 20.13 14.34
C ILE A 116 -5.53 20.03 12.86
N SER A 117 -4.86 21.06 12.36
CA SER A 117 -4.33 21.07 10.98
C SER A 117 -3.15 20.10 10.81
N ASP A 118 -2.92 19.61 9.59
CA ASP A 118 -1.81 18.68 9.28
C ASP A 118 -0.45 19.25 9.70
N ASP A 119 -0.21 20.54 9.41
CA ASP A 119 1.02 21.24 9.80
C ASP A 119 1.21 21.25 11.32
N GLU A 120 0.12 21.40 12.07
CA GLU A 120 0.15 21.41 13.53
C GLU A 120 0.32 20.01 14.12
N ALA A 121 -0.31 19.01 13.52
CA ALA A 121 -0.13 17.62 13.89
C ALA A 121 1.35 17.20 13.69
N LEU A 122 1.96 17.58 12.56
CA LEU A 122 3.38 17.34 12.31
C LEU A 122 4.30 18.07 13.30
N ARG A 123 3.93 19.29 13.75
CA ARG A 123 4.68 19.99 14.81
C ARG A 123 4.70 19.18 16.11
N PHE A 124 3.57 18.63 16.54
CA PHE A 124 3.52 17.83 17.78
C PHE A 124 4.38 16.57 17.69
N ILE A 125 4.35 15.86 16.57
CA ILE A 125 5.23 14.70 16.35
C ILE A 125 6.70 15.12 16.36
N THR A 126 7.04 16.22 15.69
CA THR A 126 8.41 16.75 15.69
C THR A 126 8.89 17.10 17.09
N ILE A 127 8.05 17.71 17.92
CA ILE A 127 8.35 18.00 19.33
C ILE A 127 8.58 16.71 20.11
N ALA A 128 7.71 15.71 19.93
CA ALA A 128 7.83 14.42 20.62
C ALA A 128 9.10 13.64 20.24
N LEU A 129 9.58 13.77 19.00
CA LEU A 129 10.80 13.10 18.50
C LEU A 129 12.09 13.75 18.98
N LYS A 130 12.09 15.06 19.25
CA LYS A 130 13.27 15.86 19.63
C LYS A 130 13.69 15.72 21.10
N LYS A 131 13.57 14.52 21.69
CA LYS A 131 13.86 14.17 23.10
C LYS A 131 14.71 15.19 23.86
#